data_AF-A0A8J6UBP6-F1
#
_entry.id   AF-A0A8J6UBP6-F1
#
_cell.length_a   1.000
_cell.length_b   1.000
_cell.length_c   1.000
_cell.angle_alpha   90.00
_cell.angle_beta   90.00
_cell.angle_gamma   90.00
#
_symmetry.space_group_name_H-M   'P 1'
#
loop_
_entity.id
_entity.type
_entity.pdbx_description
1 polymer ?
#
loop_
_entity_poly.entity_id
_entity_poly.type
_entity_poly.pdbx_seq_one_letter_code
_entity_poly.pdbx_strand_id
1 'polypeptide(L)' 'MSMQGVANATIGTLLADWIRLGLTKDMNKQATKGDLVELVKHITKRYHKILNHPPRQDGALPYFDLHTNSIK' A
#
# COMPACT_ATOMS: atom_id res chain seq x y z
N MET A 1 -40.07 16.69 -4.49
CA MET A 1 -38.89 16.12 -3.82
C MET A 1 -38.68 16.89 -2.53
N SER A 2 -38.84 16.27 -1.35
CA SER A 2 -38.79 17.01 -0.07
C SER A 2 -37.35 17.13 0.44
N MET A 3 -37.04 18.29 1.01
CA MET A 3 -35.76 18.62 1.63
C MET A 3 -35.42 17.67 2.80
N GLN A 4 -36.43 17.13 3.50
CA GLN A 4 -36.24 16.13 4.55
C GLN A 4 -35.82 14.75 4.00
N GLY A 5 -36.32 14.36 2.82
CA GLY A 5 -35.92 13.11 2.17
C GLY A 5 -34.46 13.14 1.71
N VAL A 6 -34.00 14.30 1.20
CA VAL A 6 -32.59 14.51 0.85
C VAL A 6 -31.71 14.58 2.10
N ALA A 7 -32.12 15.31 3.14
CA ALA A 7 -31.34 15.43 4.38
C ALA A 7 -31.14 14.09 5.11
N ASN A 8 -32.20 13.27 5.24
CA ASN A 8 -32.11 11.97 5.90
C ASN A 8 -31.29 10.96 5.07
N ALA A 9 -31.41 11.01 3.74
CA ALA A 9 -30.59 10.18 2.87
C ALA A 9 -29.10 10.55 2.97
N THR A 10 -28.76 11.84 2.97
CA THR A 10 -27.36 12.29 3.07
C THR A 10 -26.71 11.95 4.41
N ILE A 11 -27.44 12.07 5.52
CA ILE A 11 -26.92 11.69 6.85
C ILE A 11 -26.79 10.16 6.97
N GLY A 12 -27.78 9.41 6.47
CA GLY A 12 -27.77 7.95 6.49
C GLY A 12 -26.65 7.34 5.65
N THR A 13 -26.39 7.89 4.46
CA THR A 13 -25.30 7.41 3.59
C THR A 13 -23.93 7.70 4.18
N LEU A 14 -23.74 8.89 4.77
CA LEU A 14 -22.48 9.24 5.42
C LEU A 14 -22.16 8.25 6.55
N LEU A 15 -23.11 8.01 7.47
CA LEU A 15 -22.93 7.06 8.57
C LEU A 15 -22.67 5.63 8.08
N ALA A 16 -23.39 5.17 7.06
CA ALA A 16 -23.19 3.84 6.49
C ALA A 16 -21.78 3.66 5.89
N ASP A 17 -21.25 4.69 5.24
CA ASP A 17 -19.90 4.66 4.65
C ASP A 17 -18.81 4.59 5.72
N TRP A 18 -18.94 5.32 6.83
CA TRP A 18 -17.98 5.23 7.96
C TRP A 18 -17.95 3.82 8.58
N ILE A 19 -19.12 3.22 8.80
CA ILE A 19 -19.24 1.86 9.34
C ILE A 19 -18.61 0.86 8.36
N ARG A 20 -18.89 1.01 7.07
CA ARG A 20 -18.33 0.15 6.03
C ARG A 20 -16.80 0.25 5.97
N LEU A 21 -16.24 1.45 6.05
CA LEU A 21 -14.78 1.67 6.09
C LEU A 21 -14.14 1.04 7.33
N GLY A 22 -14.78 1.12 8.50
CA GLY A 22 -14.28 0.52 9.74
C GLY A 22 -14.31 -1.02 9.76
N LEU A 23 -15.30 -1.64 9.10
CA LEU A 23 -15.46 -3.10 9.07
C LEU A 23 -14.78 -3.78 7.87
N THR A 24 -14.34 -3.00 6.88
CA THR A 24 -13.64 -3.54 5.70
C THR A 24 -12.23 -3.95 6.08
N LYS A 25 -11.87 -5.22 5.84
CA LYS A 25 -10.50 -5.75 6.02
C LYS A 25 -9.52 -4.98 5.14
N ASP A 26 -8.29 -4.77 5.60
CA ASP A 26 -7.28 -3.97 4.87
C ASP A 26 -7.05 -4.43 3.43
N MET A 27 -7.02 -5.75 3.18
CA MET A 27 -6.88 -6.32 1.84
C MET A 27 -8.05 -5.98 0.89
N ASN A 28 -9.22 -5.67 1.44
CA ASN A 28 -10.42 -5.31 0.70
C ASN A 28 -10.66 -3.79 0.65
N LYS A 29 -9.79 -2.99 1.29
CA LYS A 29 -9.86 -1.53 1.21
C LYS A 29 -9.38 -1.07 -0.17
N GLN A 30 -10.00 -0.02 -0.70
CA GLN A 30 -9.54 0.61 -1.93
C GLN A 30 -8.17 1.25 -1.70
N ALA A 31 -7.26 1.10 -2.66
CA ALA A 31 -5.95 1.72 -2.58
C ALA A 31 -6.08 3.25 -2.58
N THR A 32 -5.48 3.89 -1.58
CA THR A 32 -5.38 5.34 -1.50
C THR A 32 -4.20 5.85 -2.31
N LYS A 33 -4.17 7.15 -2.61
CA LYS A 33 -3.00 7.78 -3.23
C LYS A 33 -1.74 7.63 -2.37
N GLY A 34 -1.89 7.58 -1.04
CA GLY A 34 -0.77 7.34 -0.12
C GLY A 34 -0.15 5.96 -0.31
N ASP A 35 -1.00 4.94 -0.45
CA ASP A 35 -0.55 3.56 -0.68
C ASP A 35 0.21 3.44 -2.02
N LEU A 36 -0.22 4.16 -3.05
CA LEU A 36 0.49 4.20 -4.33
C LEU A 36 1.86 4.87 -4.20
N VAL A 37 1.97 5.96 -3.44
CA VAL A 37 3.25 6.63 -3.17
C VAL A 37 4.18 5.71 -2.39
N GLU A 38 3.66 4.99 -1.40
CA GLU A 38 4.42 4.00 -0.64
C GLU A 38 4.89 2.85 -1.53
N LEU A 39 4.01 2.31 -2.37
CA LEU A 39 4.35 1.28 -3.34
C LEU A 39 5.47 1.72 -4.29
N VAL A 40 5.38 2.93 -4.84
CA VAL A 40 6.43 3.51 -5.70
C VAL A 40 7.74 3.62 -4.93
N LYS A 41 7.73 4.10 -3.68
CA LYS A 41 8.92 4.17 -2.83
C LYS A 41 9.55 2.80 -2.57
N HIS A 42 8.77 1.73 -2.51
CA HIS A 42 9.28 0.37 -2.32
C HIS A 42 9.85 -0.24 -3.60
N ILE A 43 9.24 0.02 -4.75
CA ILE A 43 9.66 -0.53 -6.06
C ILE A 43 10.86 0.24 -6.63
N THR A 44 10.93 1.55 -6.42
CA THR A 44 12.02 2.40 -6.96
C THR A 44 13.32 2.32 -6.17
N LYS A 45 13.39 1.50 -5.10
CA LYS A 45 14.64 1.28 -4.36
C LYS A 45 15.64 0.61 -5.28
N ARG A 46 16.81 1.21 -5.42
CA ARG A 46 17.89 0.64 -6.24
C ARG A 46 18.33 -0.75 -5.79
N TYR A 47 18.34 -1.00 -4.48
CA TYR A 47 18.88 -2.23 -3.89
C TYR A 47 17.77 -3.09 -3.29
N HIS A 48 17.67 -4.33 -3.72
CA HIS A 48 16.71 -5.32 -3.20
C HIS A 48 17.42 -6.47 -2.51
N LYS A 49 17.10 -6.70 -1.23
CA LYS A 49 17.71 -7.80 -0.47
C LYS A 49 17.32 -9.15 -1.08
N ILE A 50 18.31 -10.01 -1.29
CA ILE A 50 18.08 -11.37 -1.80
C ILE A 50 18.05 -12.33 -0.62
N LEU A 51 16.93 -13.01 -0.41
CA LEU A 51 16.77 -13.91 0.74
C LEU A 51 17.36 -15.31 0.48
N ASN A 52 17.46 -15.71 -0.79
CA ASN A 52 17.89 -17.04 -1.21
C ASN A 52 19.35 -17.06 -1.72
N HIS A 53 20.15 -16.05 -1.41
CA HIS A 53 21.55 -15.99 -1.79
C HIS A 53 22.42 -16.05 -0.52
N PRO A 54 23.53 -16.83 -0.52
CA PRO A 54 24.43 -16.85 0.62
C PRO A 54 25.02 -15.45 0.89
N PRO A 55 25.37 -15.14 2.15
CA PRO A 55 26.10 -13.93 2.48
C PRO A 55 27.39 -13.84 1.65
N ARG A 56 27.79 -12.61 1.34
CA ARG A 56 29.03 -12.36 0.62
C ARG A 56 30.23 -12.73 1.49
N GLN A 57 31.42 -12.84 0.89
CA GLN A 57 32.64 -13.31 1.57
C GLN A 57 33.04 -12.46 2.80
N ASP A 58 32.56 -11.23 2.88
CA ASP A 58 32.74 -10.29 3.99
C ASP A 58 31.62 -10.35 5.05
N GLY A 59 30.68 -11.29 4.93
CA GLY A 59 29.53 -11.42 5.82
C GLY A 59 28.39 -10.43 5.56
N ALA A 60 28.52 -9.58 4.52
CA ALA A 60 27.45 -8.68 4.13
C ALA A 60 26.25 -9.45 3.55
N LEU A 61 25.04 -8.94 3.81
CA LEU A 61 23.82 -9.46 3.21
C LEU A 61 23.81 -9.14 1.71
N PRO A 62 23.37 -10.06 0.84
CA PRO A 62 23.37 -9.84 -0.60
C PRO A 62 22.20 -8.94 -1.03
N TYR A 63 22.50 -7.96 -1.89
CA TYR A 63 21.51 -7.09 -2.51
C TYR A 63 21.62 -7.12 -4.04
N PHE A 64 20.49 -7.15 -4.72
CA PHE A 64 20.40 -6.94 -6.17
C PHE A 64 20.36 -5.45 -6.48
N ASP A 65 21.30 -4.96 -7.27
CA ASP A 65 21.38 -3.57 -7.73
C ASP A 65 20.67 -3.44 -9.09
N LEU A 66 19.49 -2.82 -9.10
CA LEU A 66 18.69 -2.60 -10.32
C LEU A 66 19.38 -1.72 -11.37
N HIS A 67 20.37 -0.90 -10.98
CA HIS A 67 21.06 -0.03 -11.94
C HIS A 67 22.15 -0.77 -12.71
N THR A 68 22.81 -1.73 -12.05
CA THR A 68 23.92 -2.51 -12.64
C THR A 68 23.51 -3.92 -13.04
N ASN A 69 22.27 -4.32 -12.72
CA ASN A 69 21.75 -5.69 -12.90
C ASN A 69 22.70 -6.75 -12.32
N SER A 70 23.33 -6.45 -11.18
CA SER A 70 24.31 -7.31 -10.54
C SER A 70 24.01 -7.51 -9.06
N ILE A 71 24.47 -8.63 -8.51
CA ILE A 71 24.40 -8.93 -7.08
C ILE A 71 25.62 -8.34 -6.40
N LYS A 72 25.42 -7.59 -5.32
CA LYS A 72 26.47 -6.94 -4.54
C LYS A 72 26.44 -7.34 -3.08
#